data_AF-A0A9D1PUQ7-F1
#
_entry.id   AF-A0A9D1PUQ7-F1
#
_cell.length_a   1.000
_cell.length_b   1.000
_cell.length_c   1.000
_cell.angle_alpha   90.00
_cell.angle_beta   90.00
_cell.angle_gamma   90.00
#
_symmetry.space_group_name_H-M   'P 1'
#
loop_
_entity.id
_entity.type
_entity.pdbx_description
1 polymer ?
#
loop_
_entity_poly.entity_id
_entity_poly.type
_entity_poly.pdbx_seq_one_letter_code
_entity_poly.pdbx_strand_id
1 'polypeptide(L)'
;MARVERQVHFRQGKQAEGNRETGWLRIPGKWLQKMRVDPEHPDVTLFFDGEKITIEQTAKSGIRKSPLAGKARLHRFARVWLALISGHRSNPQVERFFAGRIFGDTCFALGFDMDGGQSLARAVPGEPHLFSDSRIFASCVDRLDIQTLGNAIFSRWRQWTHWDECSLDEDGWAWFVTALEHLAQLTGEEDGTPCGEKEEE
;
A
#
# COMPACT_ATOMS: atom_id res chain seq x y z
N MET A 1 6.36 -17.71 36.65
CA MET A 1 7.21 -17.97 35.47
C MET A 1 6.36 -17.90 34.21
N ALA A 2 6.95 -17.55 33.05
CA ALA A 2 6.37 -17.57 31.70
C ALA A 2 5.64 -16.31 31.17
N ARG A 3 6.33 -15.14 31.19
CA ARG A 3 6.03 -14.01 30.27
C ARG A 3 6.87 -14.07 28.97
N VAL A 4 7.73 -15.10 28.84
CA VAL A 4 8.78 -15.23 27.81
C VAL A 4 8.26 -15.85 26.49
N GLU A 5 7.15 -16.59 26.51
CA GLU A 5 6.65 -17.33 25.33
C GLU A 5 6.01 -16.46 24.22
N ARG A 6 6.03 -15.13 24.35
CA ARG A 6 5.49 -14.21 23.32
C ARG A 6 6.55 -13.57 22.43
N GLN A 7 7.84 -13.88 22.65
CA GLN A 7 8.93 -13.27 21.88
C GLN A 7 9.40 -14.17 20.74
N VAL A 8 9.58 -13.55 19.57
CA VAL A 8 10.24 -14.14 18.42
C VAL A 8 11.73 -13.86 18.55
N HIS A 9 12.55 -14.90 18.43
CA HIS A 9 14.01 -14.76 18.52
C HIS A 9 14.61 -14.78 17.13
N PHE A 10 15.35 -13.71 16.79
CA PHE A 10 16.17 -13.64 15.59
C PHE A 10 17.62 -13.98 15.93
N ARG A 11 18.22 -14.90 15.16
CA ARG A 11 19.64 -15.22 15.24
C ARG A 11 20.24 -15.03 13.85
N GLN A 12 21.32 -14.26 13.75
CA GLN A 12 22.08 -14.11 12.50
C GLN A 12 23.33 -14.99 12.59
N GLY A 13 23.74 -15.57 11.46
CA GLY A 13 25.01 -16.26 11.33
C GLY A 13 25.59 -16.13 9.92
N LYS A 14 26.92 -16.16 9.85
CA LYS A 14 27.64 -16.25 8.57
C LYS A 14 27.88 -17.71 8.26
N GLN A 15 27.49 -18.16 7.06
CA GLN A 15 27.91 -19.46 6.56
C GLN A 15 29.40 -19.39 6.19
N ALA A 16 30.18 -20.40 6.56
CA ALA A 16 31.63 -20.43 6.30
C ALA A 16 31.96 -20.62 4.81
N GLU A 17 31.02 -21.11 4.00
CA GLU A 17 31.17 -21.32 2.56
C GLU A 17 30.06 -20.60 1.82
N GLY A 18 30.38 -19.41 1.31
CA GLY A 18 29.50 -18.60 0.49
C GLY A 18 29.07 -17.30 1.16
N ASN A 19 29.06 -16.22 0.37
CA ASN A 19 28.73 -14.85 0.78
C ASN A 19 27.23 -14.65 1.09
N ARG A 20 26.55 -15.68 1.62
CA ARG A 20 25.14 -15.66 1.99
C ARG A 20 25.01 -15.43 3.50
N GLU A 21 24.41 -14.32 3.87
CA GLU A 21 23.95 -14.10 5.23
C GLU A 21 22.67 -14.90 5.45
N THR A 22 22.64 -15.70 6.51
CA THR A 22 21.46 -16.51 6.87
C THR A 22 20.94 -16.04 8.23
N GLY A 23 19.64 -15.80 8.31
CA GLY A 23 18.94 -15.49 9.55
C GLY A 23 18.00 -16.63 9.93
N TRP A 24 17.93 -16.96 11.22
CA TRP A 24 16.96 -17.91 11.76
C TRP A 24 15.92 -17.15 12.60
N LEU A 25 14.65 -17.40 12.32
CA LEU A 25 13.51 -16.90 13.07
C LEU A 25 12.90 -18.05 13.87
N ARG A 26 12.98 -17.99 15.21
CA ARG A 26 12.33 -19.00 16.06
C ARG A 26 10.93 -18.54 16.46
N ILE A 27 9.93 -19.23 15.94
CA ILE A 27 8.50 -18.98 16.22
C ILE A 27 8.06 -19.83 17.42
N PRO A 28 7.33 -19.28 18.42
CA PRO A 28 6.80 -20.06 19.52
C PRO A 28 5.87 -21.19 19.07
N GLY A 29 5.98 -22.38 19.67
CA GLY A 29 5.17 -23.54 19.31
C GLY A 29 3.65 -23.31 19.41
N LYS A 30 3.20 -22.50 20.39
CA LYS A 30 1.79 -22.11 20.53
C LYS A 30 1.26 -21.31 19.34
N TRP A 31 2.13 -20.53 18.67
CA TRP A 31 1.74 -19.80 17.46
C TRP A 31 1.60 -20.76 16.28
N LEU A 32 2.55 -21.68 16.11
CA LEU A 32 2.48 -22.72 15.09
C LEU A 32 1.22 -23.59 15.24
N GLN A 33 0.88 -23.98 16.47
CA GLN A 33 -0.36 -24.70 16.77
C GLN A 33 -1.61 -23.87 16.42
N LYS A 34 -1.64 -22.59 16.80
CA LYS A 34 -2.76 -21.69 16.46
C LYS A 34 -2.90 -21.49 14.94
N MET A 35 -1.76 -21.46 14.23
CA MET A 35 -1.69 -21.34 12.78
C MET A 35 -1.90 -22.67 12.05
N ARG A 36 -2.04 -23.80 12.78
CA ARG A 36 -2.14 -25.16 12.24
C ARG A 36 -0.99 -25.47 11.27
N VAL A 37 0.22 -25.13 11.68
CA VAL A 37 1.46 -25.49 10.98
C VAL A 37 1.95 -26.78 11.60
N ASP A 38 1.90 -27.85 10.81
CA ASP A 38 2.26 -29.20 11.20
C ASP A 38 3.03 -29.88 10.05
N PRO A 39 3.58 -31.09 10.25
CA PRO A 39 4.34 -31.77 9.20
C PRO A 39 3.55 -32.04 7.91
N GLU A 40 2.22 -32.09 7.96
CA GLU A 40 1.37 -32.26 6.77
C GLU A 40 1.09 -30.91 6.07
N HIS A 41 1.15 -29.80 6.82
CA HIS A 41 0.94 -28.43 6.33
C HIS A 41 2.06 -27.49 6.82
N PRO A 42 3.30 -27.68 6.35
CA PRO A 42 4.47 -26.98 6.90
C PRO A 42 4.59 -25.51 6.44
N ASP A 43 3.80 -25.12 5.44
CA ASP A 43 3.96 -23.85 4.75
C ASP A 43 3.31 -22.69 5.50
N VAL A 44 4.09 -21.63 5.70
CA VAL A 44 3.65 -20.31 6.16
C VAL A 44 4.16 -19.25 5.19
N THR A 45 3.41 -18.16 5.02
CA THR A 45 3.89 -17.00 4.27
C THR A 45 4.43 -15.94 5.21
N LEU A 46 5.59 -15.42 4.85
CA LEU A 46 6.21 -14.26 5.48
C LEU A 46 5.96 -13.04 4.60
N PHE A 47 5.32 -12.03 5.16
CA PHE A 47 5.15 -10.72 4.54
C PHE A 47 5.99 -9.72 5.28
N PHE A 48 6.80 -8.93 4.56
CA PHE A 48 7.54 -7.82 5.13
C PHE A 48 7.02 -6.52 4.51
N ASP A 49 6.41 -5.68 5.34
CA ASP A 49 5.89 -4.39 4.90
C ASP A 49 6.89 -3.24 5.08
N GLY A 50 8.16 -3.52 5.44
CA GLY A 50 9.18 -2.50 5.71
C GLY A 50 9.32 -2.11 7.18
N GLU A 51 8.30 -2.37 8.02
CA GLU A 51 8.33 -2.08 9.46
C GLU A 51 8.00 -3.32 10.30
N LYS A 52 7.15 -4.20 9.77
CA LYS A 52 6.61 -5.38 10.42
C LYS A 52 6.74 -6.60 9.51
N ILE A 53 7.06 -7.73 10.13
CA ILE A 53 6.96 -9.05 9.52
C ILE A 53 5.65 -9.70 9.99
N THR A 54 4.78 -10.05 9.04
CA THR A 54 3.53 -10.77 9.30
C THR A 54 3.67 -12.20 8.81
N ILE A 55 3.19 -13.16 9.61
CA ILE A 55 3.27 -14.60 9.32
C ILE A 55 1.84 -15.13 9.23
N GLU A 56 1.47 -15.72 8.10
CA GLU A 56 0.09 -16.19 7.84
C GLU A 56 0.05 -17.59 7.24
N GLN A 57 -1.04 -18.32 7.51
CA GLN A 57 -1.26 -19.66 6.97
C GLN A 57 -1.59 -19.59 5.48
N THR A 58 -0.79 -20.26 4.64
CA THR A 58 -1.13 -21.32 3.67
C THR A 58 -2.51 -21.51 3.00
N ALA A 59 -3.57 -20.70 3.17
CA ALA A 59 -4.83 -20.85 2.45
C ALA A 59 -4.61 -21.06 0.93
N LYS A 60 -5.22 -22.15 0.43
CA LYS A 60 -5.12 -22.70 -0.93
C LYS A 60 -5.35 -21.62 -1.99
N SER A 61 -4.43 -21.57 -2.97
CA SER A 61 -4.50 -20.90 -4.28
C SER A 61 -5.54 -19.78 -4.42
N GLY A 62 -5.14 -18.60 -4.00
CA GLY A 62 -5.67 -17.32 -4.44
C GLY A 62 -4.53 -16.34 -4.24
N ILE A 63 -4.30 -15.44 -5.19
CA ILE A 63 -3.28 -14.38 -5.08
C ILE A 63 -3.41 -13.75 -3.69
N ARG A 64 -2.44 -13.99 -2.79
CA ARG A 64 -2.53 -13.58 -1.39
C ARG A 64 -2.45 -12.07 -1.32
N LYS A 65 -3.55 -11.46 -0.90
CA LYS A 65 -3.65 -10.03 -0.63
C LYS A 65 -2.73 -9.68 0.55
N SER A 66 -1.81 -8.74 0.35
CA SER A 66 -1.04 -8.17 1.47
C SER A 66 -2.02 -7.43 2.41
N PRO A 67 -1.89 -7.53 3.74
CA PRO A 67 -2.62 -6.63 4.63
C PRO A 67 -2.26 -5.18 4.31
N LEU A 68 -3.20 -4.26 4.54
CA LEU A 68 -2.98 -2.83 4.32
C LEU A 68 -1.76 -2.35 5.13
N ALA A 69 -0.82 -1.71 4.45
CA ALA A 69 0.41 -1.22 5.06
C ALA A 69 0.15 -0.10 6.09
N GLY A 70 1.12 0.13 6.99
CA GLY A 70 1.07 1.24 7.94
C GLY A 70 1.06 2.62 7.27
N LYS A 71 0.49 3.62 7.96
CA LYS A 71 0.34 5.00 7.47
C LYS A 71 1.66 5.61 6.99
N ALA A 72 2.76 5.42 7.71
CA ALA A 72 4.07 5.97 7.33
C ALA A 72 4.53 5.49 5.93
N ARG A 73 4.32 4.20 5.62
CA ARG A 73 4.68 3.63 4.32
C ARG A 73 3.75 4.09 3.21
N LEU A 74 2.44 4.15 3.48
CA LEU A 74 1.45 4.69 2.55
C LEU A 74 1.72 6.17 2.24
N HIS A 75 2.06 6.97 3.25
CA HIS A 75 2.41 8.37 3.11
C HIS A 75 3.66 8.55 2.24
N ARG A 76 4.71 7.76 2.49
CA ARG A 76 5.93 7.77 1.66
C ARG A 76 5.62 7.42 0.21
N PHE A 77 4.82 6.38 -0.02
CA PHE A 77 4.38 6.00 -1.37
C PHE A 77 3.68 7.17 -2.06
N ALA A 78 2.68 7.76 -1.40
CA ALA A 78 1.91 8.86 -1.95
C ALA A 78 2.80 10.07 -2.30
N ARG A 79 3.67 10.48 -1.38
CA ARG A 79 4.59 11.62 -1.57
C ARG A 79 5.59 11.41 -2.70
N VAL A 80 6.18 10.22 -2.80
CA VAL A 80 7.17 9.93 -3.86
C VAL A 80 6.50 9.97 -5.22
N TRP A 81 5.36 9.29 -5.39
CA TRP A 81 4.69 9.24 -6.68
C TRP A 81 4.07 10.57 -7.05
N LEU A 82 3.48 11.30 -6.08
CA LEU A 82 3.00 12.66 -6.30
C LEU A 82 4.12 13.55 -6.84
N ALA A 83 5.27 13.59 -6.17
CA ALA A 83 6.40 14.43 -6.59
C ALA A 83 6.89 14.07 -8.02
N LEU A 84 6.84 12.78 -8.39
CA LEU A 84 7.21 12.34 -9.73
C LEU A 84 6.20 12.78 -10.79
N ILE A 85 4.89 12.60 -10.53
CA ILE A 85 3.85 12.82 -11.54
C ILE A 85 3.39 14.28 -11.64
N SER A 86 3.51 15.09 -10.58
CA SER A 86 3.19 16.53 -10.64
C SER A 86 4.05 17.28 -11.66
N GLY A 87 5.25 16.75 -11.97
CA GLY A 87 6.15 17.30 -12.99
C GLY A 87 6.02 16.67 -14.39
N HIS A 88 4.97 15.89 -14.68
CA HIS A 88 4.87 15.12 -15.93
C HIS A 88 5.03 15.97 -17.19
N ARG A 89 4.52 17.21 -17.21
CA ARG A 89 4.68 18.14 -18.35
C ARG A 89 6.13 18.48 -18.67
N SER A 90 6.99 18.52 -17.65
CA SER A 90 8.40 18.87 -17.80
C SER A 90 9.30 17.66 -18.09
N ASN A 91 8.78 16.44 -17.93
CA ASN A 91 9.55 15.23 -18.15
C ASN A 91 8.68 14.09 -18.73
N PRO A 92 8.67 13.92 -20.06
CA PRO A 92 7.92 12.86 -20.73
C PRO A 92 8.31 11.43 -20.32
N GLN A 93 9.49 11.22 -19.71
CA GLN A 93 9.90 9.89 -19.22
C GLN A 93 9.10 9.45 -17.98
N VAL A 94 8.45 10.40 -17.28
CA VAL A 94 7.61 10.11 -16.11
C VAL A 94 6.49 9.14 -16.47
N GLU A 95 5.83 9.32 -17.61
CA GLU A 95 4.76 8.43 -18.05
C GLU A 95 5.25 6.99 -18.21
N ARG A 96 6.39 6.80 -18.89
CA ARG A 96 6.99 5.47 -19.07
C ARG A 96 7.37 4.81 -17.74
N PHE A 97 7.90 5.59 -16.80
CA PHE A 97 8.24 5.09 -15.48
C PHE A 97 6.99 4.73 -14.66
N PHE A 98 5.96 5.59 -14.72
CA PHE A 98 4.69 5.41 -14.06
C PHE A 98 3.93 4.19 -14.61
N ALA A 99 3.96 3.96 -15.93
CA ALA A 99 3.42 2.76 -16.58
C ALA A 99 4.19 1.47 -16.23
N GLY A 100 5.37 1.59 -15.61
CA GLY A 100 6.23 0.47 -15.26
C GLY A 100 5.67 -0.37 -14.12
N ARG A 101 6.09 -1.64 -14.06
CA ARG A 101 5.65 -2.62 -13.04
C ARG A 101 5.87 -2.16 -11.60
N ILE A 102 6.87 -1.31 -11.35
CA ILE A 102 7.22 -0.83 -10.00
C ILE A 102 6.00 -0.20 -9.31
N PHE A 103 5.19 0.59 -10.02
CA PHE A 103 4.02 1.22 -9.42
C PHE A 103 2.99 0.18 -8.96
N GLY A 104 2.60 -0.71 -9.88
CA GLY A 104 1.63 -1.77 -9.59
C GLY A 104 2.09 -2.76 -8.53
N ASP A 105 3.35 -3.21 -8.60
CA ASP A 105 3.96 -4.10 -7.61
C ASP A 105 3.97 -3.43 -6.23
N THR A 106 4.23 -2.12 -6.17
CA THR A 106 4.18 -1.37 -4.91
C THR A 106 2.76 -1.26 -4.38
N CYS A 107 1.76 -0.94 -5.23
CA CYS A 107 0.35 -0.91 -4.83
C CYS A 107 -0.09 -2.26 -4.24
N PHE A 108 0.26 -3.36 -4.89
CA PHE A 108 -0.02 -4.70 -4.40
C PHE A 108 0.67 -5.00 -3.06
N ALA A 109 1.94 -4.60 -2.91
CA ALA A 109 2.70 -4.76 -1.67
C ALA A 109 2.26 -3.84 -0.52
N LEU A 110 1.46 -2.81 -0.83
CA LEU A 110 0.81 -1.93 0.16
C LEU A 110 -0.56 -2.47 0.62
N GLY A 111 -1.08 -3.52 -0.03
CA GLY A 111 -2.36 -4.13 0.32
C GLY A 111 -3.57 -3.51 -0.37
N PHE A 112 -3.36 -2.77 -1.45
CA PHE A 112 -4.46 -2.28 -2.30
C PHE A 112 -4.98 -3.40 -3.21
N ASP A 113 -6.28 -3.37 -3.47
CA ASP A 113 -6.94 -4.27 -4.40
C ASP A 113 -7.14 -3.62 -5.76
N MET A 114 -7.01 -4.45 -6.79
CA MET A 114 -7.46 -4.14 -8.12
C MET A 114 -8.91 -4.61 -8.29
N ASP A 115 -9.83 -3.90 -7.67
CA ASP A 115 -11.26 -4.25 -7.64
C ASP A 115 -12.07 -3.61 -8.78
N GLY A 116 -11.40 -2.96 -9.73
CA GLY A 116 -12.04 -2.33 -10.88
C GLY A 116 -12.92 -1.14 -10.52
N GLY A 117 -12.66 -0.49 -9.37
CA GLY A 117 -13.45 0.66 -8.90
C GLY A 117 -14.72 0.27 -8.14
N GLN A 118 -14.89 -1.00 -7.76
CA GLN A 118 -16.06 -1.45 -7.01
C GLN A 118 -16.14 -0.83 -5.59
N SER A 119 -15.02 -0.69 -4.88
CA SER A 119 -14.98 0.03 -3.59
C SER A 119 -15.40 1.49 -3.78
N LEU A 120 -14.90 2.13 -4.82
CA LEU A 120 -15.15 3.53 -5.15
C LEU A 120 -16.64 3.78 -5.43
N ALA A 121 -17.25 2.96 -6.28
CA ALA A 121 -18.68 3.05 -6.62
C ALA A 121 -19.59 2.79 -5.41
N ARG A 122 -19.16 1.96 -4.45
CA ARG A 122 -19.90 1.72 -3.20
C ARG A 122 -19.78 2.89 -2.22
N ALA A 123 -18.61 3.54 -2.15
CA ALA A 123 -18.38 4.68 -1.26
C ALA A 123 -19.13 5.94 -1.72
N VAL A 124 -19.26 6.13 -3.03
CA VAL A 124 -19.94 7.28 -3.63
C VAL A 124 -20.98 6.80 -4.65
N PRO A 125 -22.12 6.26 -4.17
CA PRO A 125 -23.17 5.78 -5.07
C PRO A 125 -23.81 6.94 -5.83
N GLY A 126 -24.16 6.71 -7.09
CA GLY A 126 -24.82 7.70 -7.95
C GLY A 126 -23.89 8.55 -8.82
N GLU A 127 -22.57 8.37 -8.71
CA GLU A 127 -21.58 9.11 -9.50
C GLU A 127 -20.86 8.21 -10.52
N PRO A 128 -21.40 8.03 -11.75
CA PRO A 128 -20.88 7.05 -12.72
C PRO A 128 -19.51 7.42 -13.29
N HIS A 129 -19.10 8.68 -13.20
CA HIS A 129 -17.89 9.20 -13.81
C HIS A 129 -16.74 9.39 -12.81
N LEU A 130 -16.89 8.96 -11.55
CA LEU A 130 -15.88 9.11 -10.50
C LEU A 130 -14.51 8.49 -10.87
N PHE A 131 -14.55 7.44 -11.69
CA PHE A 131 -13.37 6.69 -12.09
C PHE A 131 -12.65 7.30 -13.30
N SER A 132 -13.31 8.19 -14.06
CA SER A 132 -12.79 8.75 -15.31
C SER A 132 -12.57 10.27 -15.25
N ASP A 133 -13.50 11.05 -14.68
CA ASP A 133 -13.45 12.53 -14.65
C ASP A 133 -12.77 13.04 -13.37
N SER A 134 -11.67 13.78 -13.53
CA SER A 134 -10.89 14.33 -12.41
C SER A 134 -11.67 15.31 -11.52
N ARG A 135 -12.59 16.09 -12.08
CA ARG A 135 -13.33 17.13 -11.35
C ARG A 135 -14.42 16.50 -10.48
N ILE A 136 -15.13 15.52 -11.04
CA ILE A 136 -16.13 14.76 -10.29
C ILE A 136 -15.44 14.01 -9.15
N PHE A 137 -14.32 13.35 -9.43
CA PHE A 137 -13.51 12.70 -8.40
C PHE A 137 -13.07 13.67 -7.30
N ALA A 138 -12.50 14.83 -7.66
CA ALA A 138 -12.06 15.85 -6.71
C ALA A 138 -13.18 16.35 -5.79
N SER A 139 -14.44 16.41 -6.27
CA SER A 139 -15.59 16.81 -5.44
C SER A 139 -15.98 15.78 -4.37
N CYS A 140 -15.51 14.54 -4.48
CA CYS A 140 -15.92 13.43 -3.64
C CYS A 140 -14.77 12.76 -2.89
N VAL A 141 -13.51 13.04 -3.25
CA VAL A 141 -12.33 12.35 -2.74
C VAL A 141 -12.20 12.44 -1.21
N ASP A 142 -12.61 13.56 -0.60
CA ASP A 142 -12.60 13.79 0.85
C ASP A 142 -13.46 12.81 1.66
N ARG A 143 -14.38 12.10 1.00
CA ARG A 143 -15.27 11.11 1.62
C ARG A 143 -14.68 9.70 1.63
N LEU A 144 -13.52 9.49 1.00
CA LEU A 144 -12.95 8.17 0.79
C LEU A 144 -11.99 7.82 1.93
N ASP A 145 -12.09 6.59 2.42
CA ASP A 145 -11.08 6.04 3.31
C ASP A 145 -9.81 5.61 2.55
N ILE A 146 -8.73 5.37 3.30
CA ILE A 146 -7.42 5.00 2.76
C ILE A 146 -7.50 3.77 1.85
N GLN A 147 -8.26 2.74 2.24
CA GLN A 147 -8.35 1.50 1.48
C GLN A 147 -9.09 1.73 0.16
N THR A 148 -10.22 2.45 0.19
CA THR A 148 -11.03 2.74 -0.99
C THR A 148 -10.24 3.58 -1.99
N LEU A 149 -9.56 4.62 -1.51
CA LEU A 149 -8.71 5.47 -2.34
C LEU A 149 -7.53 4.70 -2.94
N GLY A 150 -6.85 3.87 -2.15
CA GLY A 150 -5.76 3.02 -2.63
C GLY A 150 -6.20 2.01 -3.69
N ASN A 151 -7.36 1.37 -3.49
CA ASN A 151 -7.96 0.47 -4.47
C ASN A 151 -8.30 1.19 -5.78
N ALA A 152 -8.86 2.41 -5.68
CA ALA A 152 -9.18 3.23 -6.84
C ALA A 152 -7.93 3.59 -7.63
N ILE A 153 -6.87 4.05 -6.96
CA ILE A 153 -5.57 4.38 -7.58
C ILE A 153 -5.01 3.16 -8.33
N PHE A 154 -4.98 2.00 -7.67
CA PHE A 154 -4.41 0.80 -8.27
C PHE A 154 -5.24 0.32 -9.46
N SER A 155 -6.57 0.32 -9.32
CA SER A 155 -7.48 -0.09 -10.39
C SER A 155 -7.39 0.85 -11.59
N ARG A 156 -7.37 2.18 -11.38
CA ARG A 156 -7.29 3.13 -12.50
C ARG A 156 -5.94 3.04 -13.20
N TRP A 157 -4.85 2.86 -12.45
CA TRP A 157 -3.54 2.63 -13.05
C TRP A 157 -3.52 1.37 -13.93
N ARG A 158 -4.20 0.29 -13.49
CA ARG A 158 -4.31 -0.92 -14.31
C ARG A 158 -5.17 -0.66 -15.55
N GLN A 159 -6.32 -0.01 -15.39
CA GLN A 159 -7.20 0.42 -16.48
C GLN A 159 -6.36 1.09 -17.57
N TRP A 160 -5.62 2.13 -17.18
CA TRP A 160 -4.76 2.88 -18.07
C TRP A 160 -3.66 2.03 -18.71
N THR A 161 -2.87 1.30 -17.93
CA THR A 161 -1.70 0.59 -18.47
C THR A 161 -2.01 -0.65 -19.30
N HIS A 162 -3.19 -1.25 -19.15
CA HIS A 162 -3.52 -2.53 -19.77
C HIS A 162 -4.73 -2.51 -20.71
N TRP A 163 -5.61 -1.51 -20.61
CA TRP A 163 -6.80 -1.44 -21.43
C TRP A 163 -6.91 -0.13 -22.21
N ASP A 164 -6.43 0.98 -21.64
CA ASP A 164 -6.41 2.23 -22.38
C ASP A 164 -5.24 2.18 -23.38
N GLU A 165 -5.56 2.19 -24.68
CA GLU A 165 -4.56 2.15 -25.76
C GLU A 165 -3.88 3.51 -25.99
N CYS A 166 -4.02 4.44 -25.06
CA CYS A 166 -3.58 5.82 -25.17
C CYS A 166 -2.75 6.29 -23.96
N SER A 167 -1.96 7.32 -24.19
CA SER A 167 -1.29 8.06 -23.11
C SER A 167 -2.31 8.75 -22.20
N LEU A 168 -1.92 8.96 -20.93
CA LEU A 168 -2.72 9.78 -20.01
C LEU A 168 -2.83 11.19 -20.55
N ASP A 169 -4.06 11.67 -20.71
CA ASP A 169 -4.34 13.07 -20.96
C ASP A 169 -4.24 13.89 -19.67
N GLU A 170 -4.41 15.21 -19.79
CA GLU A 170 -4.30 16.13 -18.66
C GLU A 170 -5.34 15.86 -17.57
N ASP A 171 -6.55 15.40 -17.93
CA ASP A 171 -7.56 14.99 -16.95
C ASP A 171 -7.14 13.72 -16.22
N GLY A 172 -6.56 12.76 -16.94
CA GLY A 172 -5.91 11.57 -16.42
C GLY A 172 -4.87 11.87 -15.36
N TRP A 173 -3.93 12.75 -15.71
CA TRP A 173 -2.89 13.20 -14.76
C TRP A 173 -3.48 13.92 -13.57
N ALA A 174 -4.44 14.83 -13.78
CA ALA A 174 -5.10 15.56 -12.70
C ALA A 174 -5.76 14.61 -11.69
N TRP A 175 -6.45 13.57 -12.16
CA TRP A 175 -7.07 12.58 -11.28
C TRP A 175 -6.04 11.86 -10.40
N PHE A 176 -4.91 11.40 -10.98
CA PHE A 176 -3.88 10.70 -10.20
C PHE A 176 -3.18 11.63 -9.20
N VAL A 177 -2.94 12.89 -9.59
CA VAL A 177 -2.39 13.91 -8.70
C VAL A 177 -3.33 14.12 -7.51
N THR A 178 -4.62 14.38 -7.75
CA THR A 178 -5.61 14.55 -6.69
C THR A 178 -5.71 13.32 -5.77
N ALA A 179 -5.70 12.12 -6.34
CA ALA A 179 -5.80 10.89 -5.57
C ALA A 179 -4.57 10.68 -4.66
N LEU A 180 -3.36 10.93 -5.16
CA LEU A 180 -2.13 10.80 -4.37
C LEU A 180 -1.95 11.93 -3.35
N GLU A 181 -2.37 13.15 -3.67
CA GLU A 181 -2.43 14.26 -2.71
C GLU A 181 -3.32 13.91 -1.52
N HIS A 182 -4.53 13.44 -1.79
CA HIS A 182 -5.46 13.08 -0.73
C HIS A 182 -4.99 11.87 0.07
N LEU A 183 -4.37 10.88 -0.59
CA LEU A 183 -3.75 9.74 0.10
C LEU A 183 -2.64 10.22 1.04
N ALA A 184 -1.80 11.17 0.60
CA ALA A 184 -0.76 11.75 1.44
C ALA A 184 -1.36 12.49 2.65
N GLN A 185 -2.46 13.22 2.47
CA GLN A 185 -3.16 13.90 3.58
C GLN A 185 -3.70 12.91 4.62
N LEU A 186 -4.43 11.87 4.21
CA LEU A 186 -5.02 10.87 5.12
C LEU A 186 -3.99 10.05 5.92
N THR A 187 -2.79 9.91 5.34
CA THR A 187 -1.70 9.09 5.88
C THR A 187 -0.62 9.91 6.57
N GLY A 188 -0.64 11.23 6.41
CA GLY A 188 0.17 12.15 7.22
C GLY A 188 -0.23 12.06 8.68
N GLU A 189 0.72 12.34 9.56
CA GLU A 189 0.37 12.60 10.97
C GLU A 189 -0.27 13.99 11.03
N GLU A 190 -1.36 14.13 11.78
CA GLU A 190 -1.77 15.47 12.21
C GLU A 190 -0.63 15.98 13.09
N ASP A 191 0.13 16.96 12.59
CA ASP A 191 1.04 17.73 13.43
C ASP A 191 0.20 18.37 14.53
N GLY A 192 0.13 17.69 15.67
CA GLY A 192 -0.54 18.15 16.86
C GLY A 192 0.04 19.48 17.27
N THR A 193 -0.59 20.57 16.81
CA THR A 193 -0.31 21.91 17.27
C THR A 193 -1.14 22.11 18.55
N PRO A 194 -0.54 22.20 19.74
CA PRO A 194 -1.22 22.82 20.85
C PRO A 194 -1.21 24.32 20.59
N CYS A 195 -2.31 24.84 20.03
CA CYS A 195 -2.57 26.28 20.00
C CYS A 195 -2.97 26.69 21.43
N GLY A 196 -1.97 26.80 22.29
CA GLY A 196 -2.07 27.46 23.59
C GLY A 196 -1.46 28.85 23.45
N GLU A 197 -2.27 29.81 23.03
CA GLU A 197 -2.00 31.22 23.32
C GLU A 197 -1.94 31.37 24.84
N LYS A 198 -0.76 31.72 25.36
CA LYS A 198 -0.65 32.49 26.59
C LYS A 198 0.12 33.74 26.24
N GLU A 199 -0.62 34.78 25.92
CA GLU A 199 -0.18 36.14 26.19
C GLU A 199 -0.07 36.26 27.72
N GLU A 200 1.17 36.38 28.22
CA GLU A 200 1.43 36.91 29.55
C GLU A 200 1.98 38.33 29.35
N GLU A 201 1.14 39.30 29.71
CA GLU A 201 1.53 40.65 30.13
C GLU A 201 1.64 40.68 31.66
#